data_AF-Q79D79-F1
#
_entry.id   AF-Q79D79-F1
#
_cell.length_a   1.000
_cell.length_b   1.000
_cell.length_c   1.000
_cell.angle_alpha   90.00
_cell.angle_beta   90.00
_cell.angle_gamma   90.00
#
_symmetry.space_group_name_H-M   'P 1'
#
loop_
_entity.id
_entity.type
_entity.pdbx_description
1 polymer ?
#
loop_
_entity_poly.entity_id
_entity_poly.type
_entity_poly.pdbx_seq_one_letter_code
_entity_poly.pdbx_strand_id
1 'polypeptide(L)' 'MGQSSDEANAPVAGQFALPLSATFGLGDRVRKKSGAAWQGQVVGWYCTKLTPEGYAVESESHPGSVQIYPVAALERVA' A
#
# COMPACT_ATOMS: atom_id res chain seq x y z
N MET A 1 -3.63 43.21 -15.48
CA MET A 1 -3.61 42.60 -14.13
C MET A 1 -3.31 41.13 -14.32
N GLY A 2 -2.04 40.74 -14.17
CA GLY A 2 -1.63 39.35 -14.31
C GLY A 2 -2.02 38.56 -13.07
N GLN A 3 -2.48 37.33 -13.27
CA GLN A 3 -2.32 36.28 -12.27
C GLN A 3 -1.83 35.04 -13.02
N SER A 4 -0.55 34.80 -12.83
CA SER A 4 0.15 33.55 -13.06
C SER A 4 -0.43 32.53 -12.08
N SER A 5 -0.91 31.41 -12.59
CA SER A 5 -1.22 30.21 -11.79
C SER A 5 -0.33 29.08 -12.29
N ASP A 6 0.97 29.28 -12.08
CA ASP A 6 1.99 28.24 -12.16
C ASP A 6 1.94 27.44 -10.83
N GLU A 7 0.86 26.68 -10.61
CA GLU A 7 0.71 25.76 -9.48
C GLU A 7 0.64 24.31 -9.97
N ALA A 8 1.58 23.93 -10.83
CA ALA A 8 1.68 22.56 -11.35
C ALA A 8 3.12 22.03 -11.31
N ASN A 9 3.81 22.13 -10.17
CA ASN A 9 5.03 21.33 -9.94
C ASN A 9 5.50 21.26 -8.47
N ALA A 10 4.61 20.94 -7.54
CA ALA A 10 5.06 20.46 -6.23
C ALA A 10 5.44 18.97 -6.36
N PRO A 11 6.62 18.53 -5.85
CA PRO A 11 6.98 17.13 -5.88
C PRO A 11 6.02 16.38 -4.96
N VAL A 12 5.18 15.52 -5.54
CA VAL A 12 4.24 14.62 -4.83
C VAL A 12 4.96 13.55 -3.99
N ALA A 13 6.25 13.72 -3.72
CA ALA A 13 7.10 12.76 -3.01
C ALA A 13 6.81 12.66 -1.51
N GLY A 14 5.96 13.54 -0.95
CA GLY A 14 5.62 13.57 0.48
C GLY A 14 4.24 13.01 0.86
N GLN A 15 3.37 12.69 -0.11
CA GLN A 15 1.97 12.34 0.17
C GLN A 15 1.66 10.84 0.12
N PHE A 16 2.61 10.00 -0.28
CA PHE A 16 2.40 8.54 -0.42
C PHE A 16 3.05 7.70 0.68
N ALA A 17 3.47 8.33 1.79
CA ALA A 17 4.02 7.60 2.92
C ALA A 17 2.93 6.85 3.69
N LEU A 18 3.26 5.65 4.14
CA LEU A 18 2.41 4.90 5.08
C LEU A 18 2.32 5.65 6.41
N PRO A 19 1.24 5.48 7.18
CA PRO A 19 1.16 6.00 8.53
C PRO A 19 2.35 5.53 9.38
N LEU A 20 2.88 6.39 10.25
CA LEU A 20 4.02 6.05 11.14
C LEU A 20 3.74 4.82 12.03
N SER A 21 2.46 4.52 12.28
CA SER A 21 2.01 3.38 13.09
C SER A 21 1.56 2.18 12.25
N ALA A 22 1.92 2.11 10.97
CA ALA A 22 1.55 0.99 10.10
C ALA A 22 2.26 -0.30 10.52
N THR A 23 1.51 -1.41 10.55
CA THR A 23 2.04 -2.76 10.84
C THR A 23 3.06 -3.23 9.79
N PHE A 24 2.88 -2.83 8.53
CA PHE A 24 3.81 -3.11 7.44
C PHE A 24 4.23 -1.81 6.75
N GLY A 25 5.48 -1.74 6.32
CA GLY A 25 6.09 -0.73 5.47
C GLY A 25 6.04 -1.08 3.97
N LEU A 26 6.33 -0.10 3.12
CA LEU A 26 6.48 -0.32 1.68
C LEU A 26 7.69 -1.23 1.43
N GLY A 27 7.53 -2.19 0.52
CA GLY A 27 8.54 -3.20 0.19
C GLY A 27 8.51 -4.44 1.10
N ASP A 28 7.72 -4.42 2.17
CA ASP A 28 7.62 -5.57 3.07
C ASP A 28 7.06 -6.78 2.34
N ARG A 29 7.76 -7.91 2.48
CA ARG A 29 7.28 -9.18 1.95
C ARG A 29 6.23 -9.77 2.87
N VAL A 30 5.03 -9.97 2.35
CA VAL A 30 3.88 -10.47 3.09
C VAL A 30 3.17 -11.57 2.32
N ARG A 31 2.43 -12.40 3.04
CA ARG A 31 1.52 -13.39 2.46
C ARG A 31 0.21 -13.46 3.23
N LYS A 32 -0.82 -14.01 2.59
CA LYS A 32 -2.06 -14.35 3.29
C LYS A 32 -1.86 -15.51 4.26
N LYS A 33 -2.42 -15.36 5.45
CA LYS A 33 -2.42 -16.39 6.50
C LYS A 33 -3.26 -17.62 6.14
N SER A 34 -4.35 -17.42 5.38
CA SER A 34 -5.30 -18.48 5.06
C SER A 34 -6.13 -18.17 3.81
N GLY A 35 -6.85 -19.19 3.32
CA GLY A 35 -7.70 -19.10 2.13
C GLY A 35 -6.90 -19.11 0.82
N ALA A 36 -7.42 -18.45 -0.21
CA ALA A 36 -6.73 -18.31 -1.50
C ALA A 36 -5.35 -17.67 -1.30
N ALA A 37 -4.30 -18.30 -1.82
CA ALA A 37 -2.93 -17.85 -1.63
C ALA A 37 -2.68 -16.49 -2.31
N TRP A 38 -1.97 -15.62 -1.62
CA TRP A 38 -1.40 -14.39 -2.19
C TRP A 38 -0.12 -14.09 -1.43
N GLN A 39 0.95 -13.78 -2.17
CA GLN A 39 2.27 -13.48 -1.61
C GLN A 39 2.98 -12.47 -2.50
N GLY A 40 3.69 -11.54 -1.88
CA GLY A 40 4.53 -10.57 -2.57
C GLY A 40 4.84 -9.37 -1.68
N GLN A 41 4.92 -8.17 -2.26
CA GLN A 41 5.42 -6.98 -1.57
C GLN A 41 4.33 -5.94 -1.34
N VAL A 42 4.39 -5.26 -0.20
CA VAL A 42 3.52 -4.13 0.10
C VAL A 42 3.91 -2.94 -0.80
N VAL A 43 2.95 -2.47 -1.61
CA VAL A 43 3.13 -1.37 -2.56
C VAL A 43 2.21 -0.18 -2.28
N GLY A 44 1.36 -0.28 -1.27
CA GLY A 44 0.48 0.81 -0.86
C GLY A 44 -0.42 0.44 0.32
N TRP A 45 -1.29 1.38 0.71
CA TRP A 45 -2.26 1.19 1.79
C TRP A 45 -3.62 1.77 1.46
N TYR A 46 -4.59 1.36 2.26
CA TYR A 46 -5.92 1.94 2.26
C TYR A 46 -6.51 1.94 3.67
N CYS A 47 -7.48 2.81 3.90
CA CYS A 47 -8.26 2.86 5.13
C CYS A 47 -9.71 3.14 4.80
N THR A 48 -10.61 2.38 5.42
CA THR A 48 -12.05 2.55 5.36
C THR A 48 -12.64 2.33 6.75
N LYS A 49 -13.93 2.62 6.93
CA LYS A 49 -14.62 2.32 8.20
C LYS A 49 -14.62 0.82 8.54
N LEU A 50 -14.71 -0.06 7.53
CA LEU A 50 -14.71 -1.52 7.74
C LEU A 50 -13.29 -2.08 7.91
N THR A 51 -12.32 -1.51 7.21
CA THR A 51 -10.91 -1.91 7.27
C THR A 51 -10.08 -0.68 7.64
N PRO A 52 -9.88 -0.43 8.94
CA PRO A 52 -9.12 0.72 9.42
C PRO A 52 -7.66 0.71 8.96
N GLU A 53 -7.12 -0.48 8.69
CA GLU A 53 -5.78 -0.69 8.20
C GLU A 53 -5.75 -1.84 7.17
N GLY A 54 -5.37 -1.52 5.95
CA GLY A 54 -5.21 -2.49 4.88
C GLY A 54 -4.12 -2.11 3.89
N TYR A 55 -3.66 -3.10 3.15
CA TYR A 55 -2.46 -3.02 2.33
C TYR A 55 -2.73 -3.47 0.89
N ALA A 56 -2.13 -2.77 -0.05
CA ALA A 56 -2.00 -3.21 -1.44
C ALA A 56 -0.73 -4.05 -1.56
N VAL A 57 -0.88 -5.28 -2.03
CA VAL A 57 0.21 -6.25 -2.17
C VAL A 57 0.34 -6.64 -3.63
N GLU A 58 1.46 -6.28 -4.24
CA GLU A 58 1.84 -6.75 -5.58
C GLU A 58 2.33 -8.19 -5.49
N SER A 59 1.86 -9.07 -6.39
CA SER A 59 2.25 -10.47 -6.42
C SER A 59 3.70 -10.66 -6.87
N GLU A 60 4.46 -11.48 -6.16
CA GLU A 60 5.80 -11.89 -6.60
C GLU A 60 5.78 -12.89 -7.78
N SER A 61 4.67 -13.61 -7.96
CA SER A 61 4.51 -14.58 -9.05
C SER A 61 3.88 -13.98 -10.31
N HIS A 62 3.21 -12.84 -10.18
CA HIS A 62 2.51 -12.16 -11.27
C HIS A 62 2.79 -10.65 -11.21
N PRO A 63 3.96 -10.18 -11.70
CA PRO A 63 4.34 -8.77 -11.65
C PRO A 63 3.27 -7.84 -12.24
N GLY A 64 3.05 -6.70 -11.60
CA GLY A 64 1.98 -5.74 -11.93
C GLY A 64 0.59 -6.11 -11.41
N SER A 65 0.38 -7.35 -10.94
CA SER A 65 -0.90 -7.76 -10.35
C SER A 65 -0.95 -7.38 -8.88
N VAL A 66 -1.87 -6.49 -8.52
CA VAL A 66 -2.05 -5.99 -7.15
C VAL A 66 -3.40 -6.41 -6.60
N GLN A 67 -3.42 -6.86 -5.35
CA GLN A 67 -4.65 -7.09 -4.59
C GLN A 67 -4.57 -6.41 -3.23
N ILE A 68 -5.74 -6.11 -2.66
CA ILE A 68 -5.85 -5.41 -1.37
C ILE A 68 -6.39 -6.32 -0.29
N TYR A 69 -5.80 -6.23 0.91
CA TYR A 69 -6.19 -7.05 2.05
C TYR A 69 -6.15 -6.26 3.37
N PRO A 70 -7.06 -6.57 4.32
CA PRO A 70 -6.95 -6.06 5.67
C PRO A 70 -5.69 -6.61 6.35
N VAL A 71 -5.09 -5.82 7.23
CA VAL A 71 -3.90 -6.21 8.01
C VAL A 71 -4.04 -7.58 8.66
N ALA A 72 -5.23 -7.90 9.17
CA ALA A 72 -5.51 -9.16 9.85
C ALA A 72 -5.31 -10.40 8.97
N ALA A 73 -5.47 -10.27 7.65
CA ALA A 73 -5.33 -11.38 6.70
C ALA A 73 -3.87 -11.65 6.29
N LEU A 74 -2.94 -10.73 6.60
CA LEU A 74 -1.56 -10.77 6.15
C LEU A 74 -0.59 -11.10 7.30
N GLU A 75 0.46 -11.82 6.97
CA GLU A 75 1.62 -12.03 7.83
C GLU A 75 2.91 -11.72 7.06
N ARG A 76 3.91 -11.23 7.78
CA ARG A 76 5.23 -10.95 7.21
C ARG A 76 5.95 -12.26 6.92
N VAL A 77 6.57 -12.35 5.76
CA VAL A 77 7.44 -13.47 5.40
C VAL A 77 8.88 -13.06 5.67
N ALA A 78 9.60 -13.90 6.42
CA ALA A 78 11.03 -13.73 6.70
C ALA A 78 11.89 -13.88 5.44
#